data_AF-A0A6I3C487-F1
#
_entry.id   AF-A0A6I3C487-F1
#
_cell.length_a   1.000
_cell.length_b   1.000
_cell.length_c   1.000
_cell.angle_alpha   90.00
_cell.angle_beta   90.00
_cell.angle_gamma   90.00
#
_symmetry.space_group_name_H-M   'P 1'
#
loop_
_entity.id
_entity.type
_entity.pdbx_description
1 polymer ?
#
loop_
_entity_poly.entity_id
_entity_poly.type
_entity_poly.pdbx_seq_one_letter_code
_entity_poly.pdbx_strand_id
1 'polypeptide(L)' 'MSTIALCVDLMDRSRITAARPDVVFVRTIAALLERVGAGGIDSVIVDLSRPGAIDAIDAVVAAGVAVTAYGSHVDTGL' A
#
# COMPACT_ATOMS: atom_id res chain seq x y z
N MET A 1 -12.64 -9.09 3.79
CA MET A 1 -11.49 -9.10 2.89
C MET A 1 -10.40 -8.27 3.54
N SER A 2 -9.26 -8.85 3.85
CA SER A 2 -8.19 -8.16 4.58
C SER A 2 -7.42 -7.23 3.64
N THR A 3 -7.46 -5.93 3.94
CA THR A 3 -6.76 -4.89 3.18
C THR A 3 -5.69 -4.24 4.05
N ILE A 4 -4.48 -4.09 3.52
CA ILE A 4 -3.40 -3.34 4.18
C ILE A 4 -3.08 -2.08 3.37
N ALA A 5 -2.81 -0.97 4.03
CA ALA A 5 -2.38 0.26 3.37
C ALA A 5 -1.00 0.72 3.87
N LEU A 6 -0.03 0.81 2.95
CA LEU A 6 1.21 1.56 3.15
C LEU A 6 0.91 3.03 2.83
N CYS A 7 0.60 3.82 3.86
CA CYS A 7 0.20 5.21 3.73
C CYS A 7 0.67 5.99 4.95
N VAL A 8 1.44 7.07 4.74
CA VAL A 8 1.95 7.90 5.84
C VAL A 8 1.19 9.21 5.99
N ASP A 9 0.60 9.73 4.90
CA ASP A 9 -0.17 10.97 4.92
C ASP A 9 -1.50 10.82 5.68
N LEU A 10 -1.84 11.80 6.51
CA LEU A 10 -3.04 11.74 7.34
C LEU A 10 -4.34 11.93 6.53
N MET A 11 -4.31 12.74 5.47
CA MET A 11 -5.48 12.97 4.63
C MET A 11 -5.82 11.75 3.80
N ASP A 12 -4.81 11.10 3.21
CA ASP A 12 -5.00 9.87 2.47
C ASP A 12 -5.46 8.73 3.39
N ARG A 13 -4.93 8.63 4.61
CA ARG A 13 -5.45 7.67 5.60
C ARG A 13 -6.92 7.90 5.92
N SER A 14 -7.35 9.15 6.08
CA SER A 14 -8.75 9.51 6.33
C SER A 14 -9.65 9.05 5.17
N ARG A 15 -9.25 9.35 3.93
CA ARG A 15 -9.97 8.94 2.71
C ARG A 15 -10.04 7.42 2.54
N ILE A 16 -8.91 6.74 2.74
CA ILE A 16 -8.84 5.28 2.65
C ILE A 16 -9.73 4.65 3.72
N THR A 17 -9.69 5.14 4.97
CA THR A 17 -10.55 4.64 6.06
C THR A 17 -12.04 4.83 5.74
N ALA A 18 -12.42 5.98 5.17
CA ALA A 18 -13.79 6.25 4.79
C ALA A 18 -14.30 5.27 3.70
N ALA A 19 -13.43 4.84 2.77
CA ALA A 19 -13.76 3.87 1.74
C ALA A 19 -13.63 2.40 2.19
N ARG A 20 -12.74 2.12 3.16
CA ARG A 20 -12.37 0.80 3.68
C ARG A 20 -12.19 0.88 5.20
N PRO A 21 -13.26 0.77 6.00
CA PRO A 21 -13.18 0.92 7.47
C PRO A 21 -12.34 -0.14 8.19
N ASP A 22 -12.14 -1.30 7.57
CA ASP A 22 -11.39 -2.45 8.08
C ASP A 22 -9.91 -2.49 7.65
N VAL A 23 -9.44 -1.44 6.97
CA VAL A 23 -8.05 -1.36 6.49
C VAL A 23 -7.05 -1.31 7.65
N VAL A 24 -5.97 -2.07 7.52
CA VAL A 24 -4.84 -2.04 8.46
C VAL A 24 -3.74 -1.17 7.87
N PHE A 25 -3.39 -0.07 8.56
CA PHE A 25 -2.32 0.81 8.12
C PHE A 25 -0.94 0.33 8.62
N VAL A 26 0.01 0.29 7.71
CA VAL A 26 1.44 0.09 8.00
C VAL A 26 2.22 1.33 7.58
N ARG A 27 3.31 1.62 8.31
CA ARG A 27 4.13 2.83 8.07
C ARG A 27 5.44 2.55 7.34
N THR A 28 5.81 1.28 7.21
CA THR A 28 7.08 0.84 6.63
C THR A 28 6.86 -0.29 5.65
N ILE A 29 7.74 -0.39 4.65
CA ILE A 29 7.75 -1.50 3.68
C ILE A 29 8.01 -2.83 4.40
N ALA A 30 8.91 -2.85 5.40
CA ALA A 30 9.17 -4.06 6.18
C ALA A 30 7.89 -4.60 6.85
N ALA A 31 7.08 -3.74 7.47
CA ALA A 31 5.82 -4.16 8.08
C ALA A 31 4.78 -4.59 7.05
N LEU A 32 4.77 -3.99 5.86
CA LEU A 32 3.93 -4.44 4.74
C LEU A 32 4.30 -5.87 4.34
N LEU A 33 5.59 -6.12 4.08
CA LEU A 33 6.08 -7.42 3.60
C LEU A 33 5.95 -8.51 4.66
N GLU A 34 6.20 -8.19 5.94
CA GLU A 34 5.96 -9.13 7.06
C GLU A 34 4.51 -9.61 7.08
N ARG A 35 3.55 -8.68 6.94
CA ARG A 35 2.11 -9.01 6.95
C ARG A 35 1.68 -9.79 5.72
N VAL A 36 2.19 -9.45 4.55
CA VAL A 36 1.91 -10.19 3.31
C VAL A 36 2.49 -11.60 3.39
N GLY A 37 3.72 -11.75 3.91
CA GLY A 37 4.36 -13.04 4.10
C GLY A 37 3.68 -13.94 5.15
N ALA A 38 3.00 -13.35 6.14
CA ALA A 38 2.17 -14.09 7.09
C ALA A 38 0.88 -14.67 6.45
N GLY A 39 0.52 -14.22 5.24
CA GLY A 39 -0.64 -14.70 4.50
C GLY A 39 -1.97 -14.12 4.98
N GLY A 40 -3.05 -14.54 4.31
CA GLY A 40 -4.40 -14.11 4.64
C GLY A 40 -4.67 -12.63 4.35
N ILE A 41 -3.93 -12.02 3.41
CA ILE A 41 -4.13 -10.66 2.88
C ILE A 41 -4.70 -10.76 1.47
N ASP A 42 -5.83 -10.11 1.22
CA ASP A 42 -6.49 -10.15 -0.09
C ASP A 42 -6.00 -9.02 -1.01
N SER A 43 -5.70 -7.85 -0.43
CA SER A 43 -5.24 -6.70 -1.20
C SER A 43 -4.39 -5.73 -0.40
N VAL A 44 -3.59 -4.93 -1.11
CA VAL A 44 -2.82 -3.83 -0.55
C VAL A 44 -3.08 -2.52 -1.28
N ILE A 45 -3.01 -1.42 -0.55
CA ILE A 45 -3.01 -0.05 -1.06
C ILE A 45 -1.61 0.54 -0.82
N VAL A 46 -0.95 1.02 -1.87
CA VAL A 46 0.44 1.49 -1.80
C VAL A 46 0.56 2.94 -2.24
N ASP A 47 1.05 3.78 -1.32
CA ASP A 47 1.52 5.13 -1.60
C ASP A 47 2.89 5.08 -2.31
N LEU A 48 2.92 5.47 -3.58
CA LEU A 48 4.12 5.50 -4.42
C LEU A 48 5.07 6.65 -4.08
N SER A 49 4.68 7.61 -3.23
CA SER A 49 5.60 8.63 -2.73
C SER A 49 6.68 8.05 -1.80
N ARG A 50 6.53 6.80 -1.36
CA ARG A 50 7.46 6.12 -0.47
C ARG A 50 8.68 5.58 -1.24
N PRO A 51 9.92 5.94 -0.82
CA PRO A 51 11.11 5.31 -1.37
C PRO A 51 11.05 3.78 -1.22
N GLY A 52 11.32 3.06 -2.31
CA GLY A 52 11.26 1.60 -2.35
C GLY A 52 9.85 1.00 -2.51
N ALA A 53 8.80 1.81 -2.70
CA ALA A 53 7.44 1.31 -2.90
C ALA A 53 7.31 0.38 -4.12
N ILE A 54 8.03 0.67 -5.19
CA ILE A 54 8.01 -0.13 -6.43
C ILE A 54 8.56 -1.54 -6.17
N ASP A 55 9.73 -1.66 -5.55
CA ASP A 55 10.32 -2.96 -5.21
C ASP A 55 9.41 -3.77 -4.27
N ALA A 56 8.71 -3.08 -3.35
CA ALA A 56 7.75 -3.72 -2.47
C ALA A 56 6.53 -4.28 -3.24
N ILE A 57 6.05 -3.57 -4.27
CA ILE A 57 4.93 -4.01 -5.09
C ILE A 57 5.25 -5.34 -5.78
N ASP A 58 6.46 -5.49 -6.35
CA ASP A 58 6.87 -6.73 -7.00
C ASP A 58 6.79 -7.93 -6.04
N ALA A 59 7.26 -7.76 -4.80
CA ALA A 59 7.19 -8.79 -3.78
C ALA A 59 5.74 -9.13 -3.37
N VAL A 60 4.85 -8.13 -3.32
CA VAL A 60 3.43 -8.35 -2.99
C VAL A 60 2.71 -9.07 -4.12
N VAL A 61 2.99 -8.72 -5.38
CA VAL A 61 2.44 -9.40 -6.56
C VAL A 61 2.92 -10.84 -6.63
N ALA A 62 4.21 -11.09 -6.34
CA ALA A 62 4.76 -12.45 -6.27
C ALA A 62 4.09 -13.32 -5.19
N ALA A 63 3.53 -12.70 -4.13
CA ALA A 63 2.74 -13.38 -3.11
C ALA A 63 1.27 -13.61 -3.52
N GLY A 64 0.86 -13.21 -4.74
CA GLY A 64 -0.50 -13.40 -5.26
C GLY A 64 -1.54 -12.43 -4.70
N VAL A 65 -1.10 -11.33 -4.06
CA VAL A 65 -1.99 -10.34 -3.43
C VAL A 65 -2.30 -9.21 -4.41
N ALA A 66 -3.56 -8.76 -4.46
CA ALA A 66 -3.96 -7.68 -5.35
C ALA A 66 -3.38 -6.33 -4.90
N VAL A 67 -2.84 -5.54 -5.83
CA VAL A 67 -2.22 -4.24 -5.53
C VAL A 67 -3.03 -3.10 -6.15
N THR A 68 -3.35 -2.09 -5.34
CA THR A 68 -3.78 -0.77 -5.80
C THR A 68 -2.72 0.26 -5.40
N ALA A 69 -2.06 0.87 -6.37
CA ALA A 69 -1.03 1.88 -6.11
C ALA A 69 -1.51 3.28 -6.52
N TYR A 70 -1.10 4.30 -5.78
CA TYR A 70 -1.40 5.70 -6.09
C TYR A 70 -0.17 6.57 -5.84
N GLY A 71 -0.06 7.65 -6.59
CA GLY A 71 1.00 8.65 -6.41
C GLY A 71 0.70 9.86 -7.29
N SER A 72 1.32 10.98 -6.96
CA SER A 72 1.21 12.18 -7.80
C SER A 72 1.74 11.89 -9.19
N HIS A 73 0.98 12.29 -10.22
CA HIS A 73 1.51 12.36 -11.57
C HIS A 73 2.52 13.52 -11.62
N VAL A 74 3.81 13.20 -11.66
CA VAL A 74 4.85 14.20 -11.84
C VAL A 74 5.21 14.24 -13.32
N ASP A 75 4.68 15.23 -14.03
CA ASP A 75 5.20 15.64 -15.33
C ASP A 75 6.50 16.42 -15.06
N THR A 76 7.63 15.74 -15.04
CA THR A 76 8.94 16.42 -15.03
C THR A 76 9.24 16.86 -16.46
N GLY A 77 8.56 17.90 -16.97
CA GLY A 77 8.74 18.32 -18.36
C GLY A 77 7.86 19.44 -18.92
N LEU A 78 7.26 20.32 -18.11
CA LEU A 78 6.63 21.56 -18.59
C LEU A 78 7.31 22.80 -18.02
#